data_AF-A0A074XNA9-F1
#
_entry.id   AF-A0A074XNA9-F1
#
_cell.length_a   1.000
_cell.length_b   1.000
_cell.length_c   1.000
_cell.angle_alpha   90.00
_cell.angle_beta   90.00
_cell.angle_gamma   90.00
#
_symmetry.space_group_name_H-M   'P 1'
#
loop_
_entity.id
_entity.type
_entity.pdbx_description
1 polymer ?
#
loop_
_entity_poly.entity_id
_entity_poly.type
_entity_poly.pdbx_seq_one_letter_code
_entity_poly.pdbx_strand_id
1 'polypeptide(L)'
;MASHSAIQVVDLKQPLTIAQVPTITPKANEIRVRVEWVPEAPLDVYQVDAGLMINQYPHGLGDSISGTVVEIGEGIEKFKIGDRVCGFVFHSEQEKTQQVFVTAPEHLFAQIPAHVSSAAASTLPNNFCTAYFTLSEKLGVKLPWPLVNRETSEDAQSPIIIWGAAASVGQYALQILKHWGYTNVIAVASPKHQDKLLSLGARHVVDYRDTATAINTIRSILSEQDSSASIRAFDCVDSKTGSLIPLSKIVTKSGSTVAALLPVVVSSPDPQQPETELAISFDVQGEAEWATNVKVQGVAVYAYEANAFLRDNLMPEILGGMLAQGAVQPNQYREIQGDDLLTRAQKALDIMRSGTVSGERLVWKVWDEQ
;
A
#
# COMPACT_ATOMS: atom_id res chain seq x y z
N MET A 1 -7.54 30.23 17.36
CA MET A 1 -6.69 29.47 16.41
C MET A 1 -7.57 29.06 15.25
N ALA A 2 -7.05 29.06 14.02
CA ALA A 2 -7.80 28.51 12.89
C ALA A 2 -8.02 27.00 13.13
N SER A 3 -9.19 26.50 12.73
CA SER A 3 -9.54 25.08 12.81
C SER A 3 -10.21 24.63 11.52
N HIS A 4 -10.29 23.31 11.34
CA HIS A 4 -10.98 22.70 10.22
C HIS A 4 -11.60 21.35 10.61
N SER A 5 -12.46 20.82 9.74
CA SER A 5 -13.15 19.55 9.98
C SER A 5 -12.25 18.34 9.74
N ALA A 6 -12.35 17.35 10.64
CA ALA A 6 -11.67 16.06 10.55
C ALA A 6 -12.61 14.93 10.93
N ILE A 7 -12.40 13.75 10.34
CA ILE A 7 -13.01 12.49 10.78
C ILE A 7 -12.19 11.90 11.93
N GLN A 8 -12.87 11.47 12.97
CA GLN A 8 -12.27 10.83 14.13
C GLN A 8 -13.08 9.63 14.62
N VAL A 9 -12.38 8.67 15.22
CA VAL A 9 -12.96 7.66 16.10
C VAL A 9 -12.76 8.11 17.55
N VAL A 10 -13.83 8.03 18.36
CA VAL A 10 -13.84 8.54 19.74
C VAL A 10 -13.61 7.45 20.78
N ASP A 11 -13.84 6.18 20.44
CA ASP A 11 -13.53 5.01 21.24
C ASP A 11 -13.60 3.75 20.35
N LEU A 12 -13.10 2.61 20.83
CA LEU A 12 -13.06 1.35 20.11
C LEU A 12 -14.47 0.92 19.64
N LYS A 13 -14.59 0.55 18.36
CA LYS A 13 -15.84 0.11 17.72
C LYS A 13 -16.99 1.13 17.80
N GLN A 14 -16.70 2.42 18.02
CA GLN A 14 -17.71 3.48 17.97
C GLN A 14 -17.87 4.03 16.55
N PRO A 15 -19.04 4.60 16.20
CA PRO A 15 -19.24 5.29 14.93
C PRO A 15 -18.22 6.41 14.71
N LEU A 16 -17.92 6.68 13.44
CA LEU A 16 -17.12 7.83 13.06
C LEU A 16 -17.82 9.13 13.48
N THR A 17 -17.02 10.15 13.79
CA THR A 17 -17.51 11.49 14.15
C THR A 17 -16.76 12.55 13.38
N ILE A 18 -17.37 13.74 13.24
CA ILE A 18 -16.67 14.94 12.77
C ILE A 18 -16.26 15.78 13.97
N ALA A 19 -15.00 16.19 14.01
CA ALA A 19 -14.46 17.13 14.99
C ALA A 19 -13.83 18.35 14.32
N GLN A 20 -13.69 19.44 15.08
CA GLN A 20 -12.86 20.57 14.71
C GLN A 20 -11.46 20.38 15.29
N VAL A 21 -10.45 20.37 14.43
CA VAL A 21 -9.03 20.22 14.81
C VAL A 21 -8.24 21.47 14.42
N PRO A 22 -7.13 21.79 15.12
CA PRO A 22 -6.32 22.96 14.79
C PRO A 22 -5.73 22.91 13.38
N THR A 23 -5.80 24.01 12.65
CA THR A 23 -5.06 24.17 11.37
C THR A 23 -3.64 24.61 11.68
N ILE A 24 -2.69 23.68 11.51
CA ILE A 24 -1.29 23.93 11.79
C ILE A 24 -0.65 24.80 10.69
N THR A 25 0.25 25.69 11.09
CA THR A 25 1.06 26.49 10.17
C THR A 25 2.35 25.71 9.87
N PRO A 26 2.75 25.55 8.60
CA PRO A 26 3.97 24.83 8.25
C PRO A 26 5.21 25.52 8.82
N LYS A 27 6.11 24.72 9.39
CA LYS A 27 7.47 25.12 9.78
C LYS A 27 8.43 24.93 8.61
N ALA A 28 9.72 25.21 8.83
CA ALA A 28 10.76 24.92 7.84
C ALA A 28 10.67 23.45 7.35
N ASN A 29 10.82 23.26 6.04
CA ASN A 29 10.70 21.98 5.33
C ASN A 29 9.29 21.31 5.36
N GLU A 30 8.26 21.98 5.88
CA GLU A 30 6.88 21.50 5.82
C GLU A 30 6.07 22.24 4.75
N ILE A 31 5.06 21.56 4.21
CA ILE A 31 4.02 22.18 3.38
C ILE A 31 2.66 21.90 4.00
N ARG A 32 1.71 22.81 3.78
CA ARG A 32 0.29 22.56 4.07
C ARG A 32 -0.46 22.26 2.78
N VAL A 33 -1.13 21.13 2.75
CA VAL A 33 -1.95 20.65 1.64
C VAL A 33 -3.42 20.73 2.04
N ARG A 34 -4.25 21.33 1.18
CA ARG A 34 -5.71 21.17 1.25
C ARG A 34 -6.06 19.84 0.62
N VAL A 35 -6.57 18.92 1.44
CA VAL A 35 -6.91 17.57 1.02
C VAL A 35 -8.16 17.59 0.16
N GLU A 36 -8.06 17.07 -1.06
CA GLU A 36 -9.20 16.98 -1.98
C GLU A 36 -9.74 15.54 -1.98
N TRP A 37 -8.85 14.56 -2.05
CA TRP A 37 -9.20 13.14 -2.13
C TRP A 37 -8.36 12.31 -1.18
N VAL A 38 -9.02 11.33 -0.57
CA VAL A 38 -8.37 10.28 0.21
C VAL A 38 -8.81 8.92 -0.33
N PRO A 39 -7.91 7.92 -0.30
CA PRO A 39 -8.31 6.55 -0.53
C PRO A 39 -8.67 5.88 0.82
N GLU A 40 -9.62 4.96 0.81
CA GLU A 40 -9.88 4.10 1.97
C GLU A 40 -8.82 2.99 2.06
N ALA A 41 -8.34 2.67 3.27
CA ALA A 41 -7.39 1.59 3.49
C ALA A 41 -7.90 0.53 4.48
N PRO A 42 -7.46 -0.75 4.36
CA PRO A 42 -7.75 -1.76 5.39
C PRO A 42 -7.31 -1.36 6.80
N LEU A 43 -6.26 -0.54 6.92
CA LEU A 43 -5.81 -0.01 8.21
C LEU A 43 -6.90 0.82 8.90
N ASP A 44 -7.71 1.57 8.17
CA ASP A 44 -8.80 2.37 8.76
C ASP A 44 -9.81 1.45 9.47
N VAL A 45 -10.14 0.30 8.86
CA VAL A 45 -10.97 -0.74 9.47
C VAL A 45 -10.31 -1.31 10.73
N TYR A 46 -9.02 -1.65 10.69
CA TYR A 46 -8.33 -2.18 11.87
C TYR A 46 -8.18 -1.15 13.00
N GLN A 47 -8.04 0.13 12.67
CA GLN A 47 -8.04 1.22 13.63
C GLN A 47 -9.39 1.32 14.34
N VAL A 48 -10.49 1.37 13.59
CA VAL A 48 -11.83 1.49 14.18
C VAL A 48 -12.25 0.25 14.95
N ASP A 49 -12.02 -0.94 14.38
CA ASP A 49 -12.63 -2.18 14.88
C ASP A 49 -11.74 -2.91 15.91
N ALA A 50 -10.42 -2.69 15.86
CA ALA A 50 -9.44 -3.38 16.71
C ALA A 50 -8.47 -2.44 17.46
N GLY A 51 -8.58 -1.12 17.29
CA GLY A 51 -7.69 -0.16 17.95
C GLY A 51 -6.24 -0.25 17.48
N LEU A 52 -5.99 -0.84 16.30
CA LEU A 52 -4.65 -1.07 15.79
C LEU A 52 -3.91 0.26 15.60
N MET A 53 -2.73 0.40 16.21
CA MET A 53 -1.93 1.63 16.17
C MET A 53 -2.62 2.88 16.73
N ILE A 54 -3.65 2.71 17.57
CA ILE A 54 -4.27 3.81 18.31
C ILE A 54 -3.70 3.81 19.73
N ASN A 55 -2.98 4.87 20.08
CA ASN A 55 -2.41 5.03 21.42
C ASN A 55 -3.34 5.84 22.36
N GLN A 56 -4.23 6.66 21.81
CA GLN A 56 -5.15 7.52 22.56
C GLN A 56 -6.38 7.86 21.72
N TYR A 57 -7.50 8.13 22.37
CA TYR A 57 -8.70 8.66 21.74
C TYR A 57 -8.96 10.13 22.17
N PRO A 58 -9.62 10.94 21.33
CA PRO A 58 -10.03 10.65 19.94
C PRO A 58 -8.82 10.54 18.99
N HIS A 59 -9.00 9.82 17.89
CA HIS A 59 -7.94 9.50 16.90
C HIS A 59 -8.41 9.78 15.47
N GLY A 60 -7.58 10.46 14.68
CA GLY A 60 -7.84 10.72 13.25
C GLY A 60 -7.47 9.53 12.36
N LEU A 61 -8.09 9.45 11.18
CA LEU A 61 -7.93 8.31 10.25
C LEU A 61 -7.21 8.71 8.95
N GLY A 62 -6.76 7.69 8.21
CA GLY A 62 -6.09 7.81 6.93
C GLY A 62 -4.62 8.23 7.00
N ASP A 63 -3.87 7.81 5.98
CA ASP A 63 -2.42 8.05 5.82
C ASP A 63 -2.03 8.52 4.41
N SER A 64 -2.98 8.53 3.47
CA SER A 64 -2.74 8.86 2.06
C SER A 64 -3.65 9.99 1.61
N ILE A 65 -3.12 10.91 0.81
CA ILE A 65 -3.89 12.02 0.20
C ILE A 65 -3.56 12.26 -1.26
N SER A 66 -4.46 12.96 -1.93
CA SER A 66 -4.08 13.97 -2.91
C SER A 66 -4.80 15.30 -2.65
N GLY A 67 -4.18 16.39 -3.10
CA GLY A 67 -4.71 17.73 -2.91
C GLY A 67 -3.82 18.81 -3.48
N THR A 68 -4.04 20.03 -3.01
CA THR A 68 -3.35 21.23 -3.49
C THR A 68 -2.52 21.88 -2.37
N VAL A 69 -1.27 22.24 -2.67
CA VAL A 69 -0.40 23.00 -1.74
C VAL A 69 -0.99 24.40 -1.55
N VAL A 70 -1.27 24.78 -0.29
CA VAL A 70 -1.88 26.09 0.04
C VAL A 70 -0.97 26.98 0.88
N GLU A 71 0.03 26.42 1.54
CA GLU A 71 1.04 27.17 2.28
C GLU A 71 2.35 26.38 2.27
N ILE A 72 3.49 27.07 2.30
CA ILE A 72 4.82 26.49 2.34
C ILE A 72 5.61 27.09 3.50
N GLY A 73 6.40 26.25 4.16
CA GLY A 73 7.36 26.69 5.15
C GLY A 73 8.62 27.32 4.56
N GLU A 74 9.49 27.80 5.44
CA GLU A 74 10.82 28.31 5.07
C GLU A 74 11.67 27.18 4.45
N GLY A 75 12.46 27.53 3.41
CA GLY A 75 13.41 26.60 2.78
C GLY A 75 12.81 25.64 1.74
N ILE A 76 11.50 25.68 1.50
CA ILE A 76 10.85 24.86 0.47
C ILE A 76 11.23 25.36 -0.93
N GLU A 77 11.85 24.48 -1.72
CA GLU A 77 12.22 24.76 -3.12
C GLU A 77 11.50 23.85 -4.12
N LYS A 78 11.13 22.62 -3.73
CA LYS A 78 10.55 21.62 -4.64
C LYS A 78 9.08 21.86 -4.96
N PHE A 79 8.36 22.55 -4.07
CA PHE A 79 6.92 22.79 -4.19
C PHE A 79 6.60 24.27 -4.15
N LYS A 80 5.50 24.65 -4.81
CA LYS A 80 4.91 25.99 -4.72
C LYS A 80 3.42 25.92 -4.41
N ILE A 81 2.89 27.01 -3.87
CA ILE A 81 1.44 27.18 -3.67
C ILE A 81 0.74 26.98 -5.02
N GLY A 82 -0.32 26.17 -5.01
CA GLY A 82 -1.09 25.77 -6.20
C GLY A 82 -0.61 24.47 -6.86
N ASP A 83 0.51 23.88 -6.43
CA ASP A 83 0.91 22.56 -6.91
C ASP A 83 -0.09 21.48 -6.47
N ARG A 84 -0.39 20.55 -7.37
CA ARG A 84 -1.16 19.34 -7.05
C ARG A 84 -0.19 18.27 -6.59
N VAL A 85 -0.45 17.67 -5.43
CA VAL A 85 0.44 16.68 -4.81
C VAL A 85 -0.34 15.48 -4.28
N CYS A 86 0.32 14.33 -4.21
CA CYS A 86 -0.13 13.19 -3.41
C CYS A 86 0.90 12.88 -2.31
N GLY A 87 0.45 12.32 -1.19
CA GLY A 87 1.25 12.19 0.02
C GLY A 87 1.01 10.89 0.78
N PHE A 88 2.07 10.34 1.37
CA PHE A 88 2.00 9.27 2.38
C PHE A 88 2.53 9.84 3.71
N VAL A 89 1.62 10.16 4.62
CA VAL A 89 1.85 10.98 5.82
C VAL A 89 1.30 10.25 7.05
N PHE A 90 2.10 10.14 8.13
CA PHE A 90 1.79 9.19 9.20
C PHE A 90 2.51 9.40 10.54
N HIS A 91 3.31 10.46 10.71
CA HIS A 91 4.09 10.65 11.94
C HIS A 91 3.26 11.04 13.16
N SER A 92 2.13 11.74 12.96
CA SER A 92 1.36 12.34 14.05
C SER A 92 -0.10 12.62 13.68
N GLU A 93 -0.90 13.06 14.66
CA GLU A 93 -2.32 13.37 14.44
C GLU A 93 -2.58 14.50 13.43
N GLN A 94 -1.68 15.50 13.34
CA GLN A 94 -1.79 16.56 12.32
C GLN A 94 -1.53 16.05 10.89
N GLU A 95 -1.01 14.82 10.75
CA GLU A 95 -0.73 14.18 9.47
C GLU A 95 -1.82 13.20 9.03
N LYS A 96 -2.85 12.97 9.86
CA LYS A 96 -4.01 12.15 9.45
C LYS A 96 -4.68 12.74 8.23
N THR A 97 -5.24 11.92 7.37
CA THR A 97 -5.59 12.40 6.02
C THR A 97 -7.07 12.63 5.80
N GLN A 98 -7.92 12.02 6.63
CA GLN A 98 -9.36 12.25 6.60
C GLN A 98 -9.74 13.58 7.28
N GLN A 99 -9.08 14.68 6.89
CA GLN A 99 -9.29 16.05 7.38
C GLN A 99 -8.98 17.07 6.28
N VAL A 100 -9.54 18.28 6.37
CA VAL A 100 -9.45 19.30 5.29
C VAL A 100 -8.02 19.77 5.02
N PHE A 101 -7.14 19.87 6.03
CA PHE A 101 -5.76 20.30 5.86
C PHE A 101 -4.77 19.33 6.52
N VAL A 102 -3.71 19.00 5.80
CA VAL A 102 -2.56 18.26 6.32
C VAL A 102 -1.33 19.16 6.27
N THR A 103 -0.58 19.22 7.37
CA THR A 103 0.73 19.89 7.42
C THR A 103 1.80 18.86 7.75
N ALA A 104 2.72 18.63 6.82
CA ALA A 104 3.73 17.58 6.97
C ALA A 104 5.02 17.94 6.20
N PRO A 105 6.15 17.26 6.52
CA PRO A 105 7.40 17.43 5.79
C PRO A 105 7.26 17.22 4.27
N GLU A 106 7.95 18.03 3.47
CA GLU A 106 7.81 18.00 2.00
C GLU A 106 8.24 16.68 1.36
N HIS A 107 9.16 15.95 2.00
CA HIS A 107 9.67 14.66 1.49
C HIS A 107 8.63 13.54 1.53
N LEU A 108 7.48 13.76 2.16
CA LEU A 108 6.35 12.83 2.18
C LEU A 108 5.41 13.02 0.98
N PHE A 109 5.71 13.97 0.09
CA PHE A 109 4.86 14.31 -1.04
C PHE A 109 5.54 14.09 -2.39
N ALA A 110 4.71 13.83 -3.40
CA ALA A 110 5.08 13.78 -4.81
C ALA A 110 4.18 14.72 -5.61
N GLN A 111 4.72 15.42 -6.60
CA GLN A 111 3.92 16.21 -7.53
C GLN A 111 3.06 15.32 -8.44
N ILE A 112 1.84 15.74 -8.72
CA ILE A 112 0.91 15.04 -9.61
C ILE A 112 1.04 15.61 -11.03
N PRO A 113 1.52 14.82 -12.01
CA PRO A 113 1.62 15.25 -13.40
C PRO A 113 0.28 15.70 -13.99
N ALA A 114 0.32 16.62 -14.96
CA ALA A 114 -0.87 17.18 -15.61
C ALA A 114 -1.89 16.13 -16.10
N HIS A 115 -1.38 14.99 -16.59
CA HIS A 115 -2.16 13.90 -17.17
C HIS A 115 -2.76 12.92 -16.14
N VAL A 116 -2.48 13.08 -14.84
CA VAL A 116 -3.03 12.25 -13.76
C VAL A 116 -4.03 13.08 -12.95
N SER A 117 -5.22 12.53 -12.69
CA SER A 117 -6.23 13.20 -11.85
C SER A 117 -5.87 13.08 -10.36
N SER A 118 -6.26 14.05 -9.54
CA SER A 118 -6.06 13.99 -8.09
C SER A 118 -6.70 12.73 -7.47
N ALA A 119 -7.93 12.39 -7.87
CA ALA A 119 -8.62 11.19 -7.38
C ALA A 119 -7.85 9.90 -7.69
N ALA A 120 -7.27 9.77 -8.89
CA ALA A 120 -6.43 8.62 -9.20
C ALA A 120 -5.12 8.66 -8.39
N ALA A 121 -4.47 9.82 -8.32
CA ALA A 121 -3.20 9.99 -7.63
C ALA A 121 -3.25 9.65 -6.14
N SER A 122 -4.40 9.83 -5.48
CA SER A 122 -4.56 9.45 -4.07
C SER A 122 -4.41 7.94 -3.82
N THR A 123 -4.56 7.09 -4.85
CA THR A 123 -4.44 5.63 -4.72
C THR A 123 -2.99 5.11 -4.65
N LEU A 124 -2.01 5.97 -4.93
CA LEU A 124 -0.60 5.61 -5.03
C LEU A 124 0.14 5.55 -3.69
N PRO A 125 0.11 6.59 -2.82
CA PRO A 125 1.19 6.86 -1.88
C PRO A 125 1.57 5.70 -0.95
N ASN A 126 0.67 5.27 -0.07
CA ASN A 126 0.94 4.16 0.86
C ASN A 126 1.29 2.85 0.12
N ASN A 127 0.48 2.46 -0.87
CA ASN A 127 0.61 1.16 -1.52
C ASN A 127 1.88 1.06 -2.40
N PHE A 128 2.24 2.15 -3.08
CA PHE A 128 3.49 2.22 -3.85
C PHE A 128 4.70 2.17 -2.92
N CYS A 129 4.70 2.97 -1.84
CA CYS A 129 5.77 2.96 -0.85
C CYS A 129 5.94 1.56 -0.25
N THR A 130 4.81 0.90 0.07
CA THR A 130 4.79 -0.47 0.59
C THR A 130 5.42 -1.45 -0.40
N ALA A 131 5.04 -1.39 -1.67
CA ALA A 131 5.60 -2.26 -2.70
C ALA A 131 7.10 -2.02 -2.90
N TYR A 132 7.52 -0.76 -3.02
CA TYR A 132 8.92 -0.40 -3.25
C TYR A 132 9.80 -0.79 -2.07
N PHE A 133 9.41 -0.43 -0.84
CA PHE A 133 10.12 -0.79 0.38
C PHE A 133 10.25 -2.30 0.54
N THR A 134 9.19 -3.05 0.24
CA THR A 134 9.24 -4.52 0.37
C THR A 134 10.18 -5.14 -0.65
N LEU A 135 10.07 -4.73 -1.91
CA LEU A 135 10.93 -5.24 -2.97
C LEU A 135 12.41 -4.95 -2.68
N SER A 136 12.74 -3.70 -2.33
CA SER A 136 14.12 -3.29 -2.03
C SER A 136 14.64 -3.85 -0.71
N GLU A 137 14.07 -3.43 0.43
CA GLU A 137 14.65 -3.66 1.76
C GLU A 137 14.37 -5.07 2.30
N LYS A 138 13.27 -5.70 1.89
CA LYS A 138 12.87 -7.00 2.43
C LYS A 138 13.23 -8.16 1.50
N LEU A 139 13.07 -7.97 0.19
CA LEU A 139 13.34 -9.00 -0.81
C LEU A 139 14.70 -8.83 -1.52
N GLY A 140 15.40 -7.72 -1.30
CA GLY A 140 16.74 -7.50 -1.86
C GLY A 140 16.72 -7.35 -3.38
N VAL A 141 15.63 -6.84 -3.95
CA VAL A 141 15.51 -6.49 -5.37
C VAL A 141 16.31 -5.20 -5.60
N LYS A 142 17.17 -5.20 -6.62
CA LYS A 142 18.02 -4.05 -6.93
C LYS A 142 17.20 -3.01 -7.70
N LEU A 143 16.86 -1.92 -7.02
CA LEU A 143 16.08 -0.80 -7.56
C LEU A 143 16.91 0.51 -7.50
N PRO A 144 18.02 0.63 -8.25
CA PRO A 144 18.80 1.87 -8.27
C PRO A 144 17.96 3.02 -8.84
N TRP A 145 18.08 4.20 -8.23
CA TRP A 145 17.45 5.43 -8.71
C TRP A 145 18.46 6.59 -8.76
N PRO A 146 18.47 7.42 -9.82
CA PRO A 146 17.66 7.30 -11.02
C PRO A 146 18.06 6.09 -11.87
N LEU A 147 17.15 5.58 -12.70
CA LEU A 147 17.45 4.52 -13.66
C LEU A 147 18.25 5.12 -14.84
N VAL A 148 19.58 5.15 -14.74
CA VAL A 148 20.45 5.77 -15.75
C VAL A 148 20.68 4.87 -16.96
N ASN A 149 20.84 3.55 -16.75
CA ASN A 149 20.98 2.56 -17.82
C ASN A 149 20.03 1.39 -17.55
N ARG A 150 19.38 0.87 -18.60
CA ARG A 150 18.62 -0.39 -18.52
C ARG A 150 19.55 -1.62 -18.55
N GLU A 151 20.61 -1.60 -17.75
CA GLU A 151 21.34 -2.82 -17.49
C GLU A 151 20.42 -3.71 -16.64
N THR A 152 19.95 -4.80 -17.24
CA THR A 152 19.17 -5.80 -16.53
C THR A 152 20.03 -6.33 -15.39
N SER A 153 19.54 -6.22 -14.16
CA SER A 153 20.21 -6.82 -13.01
C SER A 153 20.55 -8.28 -13.30
N GLU A 154 21.70 -8.76 -12.83
CA GLU A 154 22.13 -10.16 -12.99
C GLU A 154 21.07 -11.16 -12.50
N ASP A 155 20.22 -10.73 -11.55
CA ASP A 155 19.13 -11.49 -10.96
C ASP A 155 17.74 -11.18 -11.54
N ALA A 156 17.66 -10.50 -12.70
CA ALA A 156 16.39 -10.14 -13.35
C ALA A 156 15.53 -11.35 -13.74
N GLN A 157 16.16 -12.52 -13.89
CA GLN A 157 15.49 -13.80 -14.15
C GLN A 157 15.24 -14.64 -12.89
N SER A 158 15.67 -14.21 -11.71
CA SER A 158 15.35 -14.92 -10.47
C SER A 158 13.84 -14.95 -10.24
N PRO A 159 13.26 -16.08 -9.82
CA PRO A 159 11.81 -16.21 -9.66
C PRO A 159 11.29 -15.32 -8.54
N ILE A 160 10.30 -14.49 -8.88
CA ILE A 160 9.57 -13.65 -7.93
C ILE A 160 8.10 -14.07 -7.92
N ILE A 161 7.57 -14.44 -6.76
CA ILE A 161 6.16 -14.73 -6.56
C ILE A 161 5.51 -13.52 -5.91
N ILE A 162 4.39 -13.05 -6.47
CA ILE A 162 3.54 -12.04 -5.84
C ILE A 162 2.20 -12.70 -5.53
N TRP A 163 1.99 -13.05 -4.26
CA TRP A 163 0.71 -13.59 -3.79
C TRP A 163 -0.25 -12.45 -3.48
N GLY A 164 -1.46 -12.49 -4.04
CA GLY A 164 -2.38 -11.34 -3.99
C GLY A 164 -2.05 -10.26 -5.00
N ALA A 165 -1.54 -10.62 -6.18
CA ALA A 165 -1.06 -9.65 -7.18
C ALA A 165 -2.14 -8.65 -7.67
N ALA A 166 -3.43 -8.98 -7.52
CA ALA A 166 -4.53 -8.07 -7.83
C ALA A 166 -4.80 -7.01 -6.75
N ALA A 167 -4.27 -7.16 -5.54
CA ALA A 167 -4.29 -6.11 -4.53
C ALA A 167 -3.44 -4.90 -4.98
N SER A 168 -3.72 -3.71 -4.43
CA SER A 168 -3.02 -2.48 -4.83
C SER A 168 -1.51 -2.58 -4.72
N VAL A 169 -0.99 -3.09 -3.60
CA VAL A 169 0.44 -3.33 -3.38
C VAL A 169 1.02 -4.27 -4.45
N GLY A 170 0.33 -5.38 -4.74
CA GLY A 170 0.75 -6.35 -5.75
C GLY A 170 0.80 -5.77 -7.16
N GLN A 171 -0.18 -4.94 -7.53
CA GLN A 171 -0.22 -4.24 -8.81
C GLN A 171 0.96 -3.25 -8.96
N TYR A 172 1.33 -2.53 -7.89
CA TYR A 172 2.50 -1.65 -7.92
C TYR A 172 3.81 -2.44 -7.93
N ALA A 173 3.89 -3.55 -7.21
CA ALA A 173 5.06 -4.43 -7.25
C ALA A 173 5.33 -4.95 -8.66
N LEU A 174 4.30 -5.34 -9.42
CA LEU A 174 4.45 -5.72 -10.83
C LEU A 174 5.01 -4.58 -11.70
N GLN A 175 4.47 -3.38 -11.55
CA GLN A 175 4.91 -2.21 -12.33
C GLN A 175 6.35 -1.81 -12.00
N ILE A 176 6.73 -1.84 -10.72
CA ILE A 176 8.09 -1.60 -10.25
C ILE A 176 9.01 -2.66 -10.87
N LEU A 177 8.73 -3.95 -10.69
CA LEU A 177 9.56 -5.02 -11.25
C LEU A 177 9.73 -4.90 -12.78
N LYS A 178 8.65 -4.59 -13.50
CA LYS A 178 8.68 -4.34 -14.95
C LYS A 178 9.56 -3.15 -15.31
N HIS A 179 9.52 -2.05 -14.55
CA HIS A 179 10.34 -0.86 -14.80
C HIS A 179 11.84 -1.17 -14.72
N TRP A 180 12.25 -2.00 -13.76
CA TRP A 180 13.65 -2.45 -13.59
C TRP A 180 14.01 -3.72 -14.35
N GLY A 181 13.12 -4.23 -15.21
CA GLY A 181 13.41 -5.33 -16.14
C GLY A 181 13.37 -6.73 -15.52
N TYR A 182 12.77 -6.90 -14.34
CA TYR A 182 12.49 -8.22 -13.78
C TYR A 182 11.34 -8.87 -14.53
N THR A 183 11.59 -10.00 -15.21
CA THR A 183 10.61 -10.63 -16.10
C THR A 183 10.13 -12.00 -15.62
N ASN A 184 10.75 -12.59 -14.60
CA ASN A 184 10.34 -13.89 -14.07
C ASN A 184 9.40 -13.75 -12.87
N VAL A 185 8.25 -13.10 -13.12
CA VAL A 185 7.26 -12.81 -12.06
C VAL A 185 6.03 -13.70 -12.21
N ILE A 186 5.74 -14.46 -11.15
CA ILE A 186 4.56 -15.32 -11.01
C ILE A 186 3.55 -14.58 -10.14
N ALA A 187 2.49 -14.06 -10.75
CA ALA A 187 1.39 -13.41 -10.06
C ALA A 187 0.36 -14.46 -9.63
N VAL A 188 -0.08 -14.40 -8.37
CA VAL A 188 -1.15 -15.27 -7.86
C VAL A 188 -2.37 -14.42 -7.54
N ALA A 189 -3.48 -14.65 -8.25
CA ALA A 189 -4.71 -13.86 -8.16
C ALA A 189 -5.90 -14.58 -8.82
N SER A 190 -7.12 -14.07 -8.62
CA SER A 190 -8.30 -14.62 -9.31
C SER A 190 -8.22 -14.39 -10.84
N PRO A 191 -8.75 -15.30 -11.68
CA PRO A 191 -8.57 -15.25 -13.14
C PRO A 191 -9.14 -13.99 -13.81
N LYS A 192 -10.17 -13.37 -13.23
CA LYS A 192 -10.76 -12.13 -13.75
C LYS A 192 -9.75 -10.97 -13.86
N HIS A 193 -8.62 -11.04 -13.16
CA HIS A 193 -7.56 -10.03 -13.16
C HIS A 193 -6.40 -10.37 -14.11
N GLN A 194 -6.44 -11.51 -14.79
CA GLN A 194 -5.31 -12.04 -15.57
C GLN A 194 -4.76 -11.05 -16.59
N ASP A 195 -5.60 -10.53 -17.48
CA ASP A 195 -5.17 -9.63 -18.56
C ASP A 195 -4.52 -8.36 -18.00
N LYS A 196 -5.09 -7.82 -16.91
CA LYS A 196 -4.53 -6.67 -16.22
C LYS A 196 -3.15 -7.00 -15.65
N LEU A 197 -3.00 -8.11 -14.92
CA LEU A 197 -1.73 -8.47 -14.28
C LEU A 197 -0.62 -8.77 -15.30
N LEU A 198 -0.96 -9.41 -16.42
CA LEU A 198 -0.03 -9.60 -17.55
C LEU A 198 0.42 -8.25 -18.11
N SER A 199 -0.50 -7.31 -18.31
CA SER A 199 -0.15 -5.95 -18.80
C SER A 199 0.77 -5.18 -17.83
N LEU A 200 0.64 -5.44 -16.52
CA LEU A 200 1.44 -4.80 -15.46
C LEU A 200 2.84 -5.41 -15.31
N GLY A 201 3.12 -6.58 -15.88
CA GLY A 201 4.46 -7.18 -15.89
C GLY A 201 4.53 -8.62 -15.40
N ALA A 202 3.41 -9.27 -15.07
CA ALA A 202 3.43 -10.69 -14.74
C ALA A 202 3.80 -11.53 -15.97
N ARG A 203 4.61 -12.57 -15.77
CA ARG A 203 4.89 -13.59 -16.80
C ARG A 203 3.90 -14.73 -16.74
N HIS A 204 3.55 -15.15 -15.53
CA HIS A 204 2.55 -16.17 -15.26
C HIS A 204 1.50 -15.60 -14.31
N VAL A 205 0.23 -15.97 -14.52
CA VAL A 205 -0.86 -15.71 -13.57
C VAL A 205 -1.43 -17.05 -13.14
N VAL A 206 -1.46 -17.31 -11.84
CA VAL A 206 -1.96 -18.56 -11.24
C VAL A 206 -3.18 -18.26 -10.37
N ASP A 207 -4.24 -19.04 -10.57
CA ASP A 207 -5.47 -18.97 -9.77
C ASP A 207 -5.27 -19.59 -8.39
N TYR A 208 -5.54 -18.83 -7.31
CA TYR A 208 -5.43 -19.33 -5.93
C TYR A 208 -6.69 -20.04 -5.41
N ARG A 209 -7.83 -19.97 -6.11
CA ARG A 209 -9.12 -20.46 -5.59
C ARG A 209 -9.12 -21.95 -5.28
N ASP A 210 -8.36 -22.73 -6.05
CA ASP A 210 -7.94 -24.07 -5.68
C ASP A 210 -6.47 -24.02 -5.25
N THR A 211 -6.27 -23.88 -3.93
CA THR A 211 -4.95 -23.74 -3.33
C THR A 211 -4.01 -24.91 -3.64
N ALA A 212 -4.53 -26.14 -3.71
CA ALA A 212 -3.70 -27.31 -4.00
C ALA A 212 -3.20 -27.28 -5.45
N THR A 213 -4.10 -26.95 -6.39
CA THR A 213 -3.75 -26.78 -7.80
C THR A 213 -2.80 -25.59 -7.99
N ALA A 214 -3.00 -24.48 -7.28
CA ALA A 214 -2.12 -23.33 -7.32
C ALA A 214 -0.68 -23.69 -6.90
N ILE A 215 -0.52 -24.36 -5.76
CA ILE A 215 0.78 -24.82 -5.25
C ILE A 215 1.48 -25.73 -6.28
N ASN A 216 0.77 -26.70 -6.83
CA ASN A 216 1.34 -27.64 -7.81
C ASN A 216 1.74 -26.95 -9.11
N THR A 217 0.92 -26.02 -9.59
CA THR A 217 1.21 -25.23 -10.80
C THR A 217 2.46 -24.38 -10.61
N ILE A 218 2.56 -23.67 -9.49
CA ILE A 218 3.73 -22.82 -9.20
C ILE A 218 4.99 -23.68 -9.06
N ARG A 219 4.93 -24.83 -8.38
CA ARG A 219 6.05 -25.77 -8.29
C ARG A 219 6.48 -26.28 -9.67
N SER A 220 5.53 -26.57 -10.57
CA SER A 220 5.84 -26.96 -11.95
C SER A 220 6.60 -25.86 -12.68
N ILE A 221 6.10 -24.62 -12.65
CA ILE A 221 6.74 -23.45 -13.26
C ILE A 221 8.17 -23.27 -12.72
N LEU A 222 8.35 -23.38 -11.40
CA LEU A 222 9.67 -23.25 -10.76
C LEU A 222 10.63 -24.40 -11.09
N SER A 223 10.11 -25.60 -11.39
CA SER A 223 10.91 -26.78 -11.71
C SER A 223 11.43 -26.79 -13.14
N GLU A 224 10.74 -26.11 -14.06
CA GLU A 224 11.17 -25.90 -15.45
C GLU A 224 12.30 -24.87 -15.57
N GLN A 225 12.54 -24.11 -14.49
CA GLN A 225 13.57 -23.09 -14.39
C GLN A 225 14.84 -23.65 -13.74
N ASP A 226 15.90 -22.84 -13.70
CA ASP A 226 17.14 -23.21 -13.01
C ASP A 226 16.85 -23.65 -11.57
N SER A 227 17.12 -24.92 -11.29
CA SER A 227 16.81 -25.55 -10.02
C SER A 227 17.62 -24.95 -8.85
N SER A 228 18.72 -24.25 -9.15
CA SER A 228 19.60 -23.63 -8.15
C SER A 228 19.15 -22.24 -7.67
N ALA A 229 18.28 -21.54 -8.42
CA ALA A 229 17.87 -20.18 -8.08
C ALA A 229 16.98 -20.13 -6.83
N SER A 230 17.30 -19.22 -5.89
CA SER A 230 16.46 -18.89 -4.74
C SER A 230 15.20 -18.12 -5.16
N ILE A 231 14.16 -18.22 -4.35
CA ILE A 231 12.84 -17.62 -4.63
C ILE A 231 12.67 -16.38 -3.74
N ARG A 232 12.12 -15.31 -4.33
CA ARG A 232 11.59 -14.17 -3.57
C ARG A 232 10.08 -14.23 -3.61
N ALA A 233 9.42 -14.27 -2.46
CA ALA A 233 7.96 -14.24 -2.40
C ALA A 233 7.47 -13.02 -1.62
N PHE A 234 6.53 -12.30 -2.23
CA PHE A 234 5.85 -11.17 -1.65
C PHE A 234 4.39 -11.54 -1.39
N ASP A 235 4.00 -11.63 -0.12
CA ASP A 235 2.61 -11.78 0.27
C ASP A 235 1.93 -10.41 0.46
N CYS A 236 0.99 -10.09 -0.43
CA CYS A 236 0.16 -8.89 -0.41
C CYS A 236 -1.26 -9.15 0.12
N VAL A 237 -1.53 -10.34 0.68
CA VAL A 237 -2.84 -10.75 1.23
C VAL A 237 -2.84 -10.82 2.74
N ASP A 238 -1.67 -10.97 3.37
CA ASP A 238 -1.47 -11.03 4.83
C ASP A 238 -2.34 -12.05 5.58
N SER A 239 -2.77 -13.12 4.91
CA SER A 239 -3.64 -14.14 5.51
C SER A 239 -2.88 -15.40 5.88
N LYS A 240 -3.03 -15.86 7.13
CA LYS A 240 -2.44 -17.13 7.58
C LYS A 240 -2.80 -18.29 6.66
N THR A 241 -4.09 -18.50 6.43
CA THR A 241 -4.62 -19.62 5.64
C THR A 241 -4.69 -19.30 4.15
N GLY A 242 -4.94 -18.03 3.80
CA GLY A 242 -5.11 -17.58 2.43
C GLY A 242 -3.81 -17.40 1.63
N SER A 243 -2.67 -17.17 2.31
CA SER A 243 -1.40 -16.87 1.63
C SER A 243 -0.15 -17.46 2.29
N LEU A 244 0.03 -17.33 3.61
CA LEU A 244 1.26 -17.79 4.27
C LEU A 244 1.46 -19.30 4.23
N ILE A 245 0.45 -20.09 4.63
CA ILE A 245 0.52 -21.56 4.57
C ILE A 245 0.74 -22.06 3.12
N PRO A 246 0.03 -21.56 2.10
CA PRO A 246 0.34 -21.89 0.71
C PRO A 246 1.77 -21.54 0.29
N LEU A 247 2.25 -20.34 0.63
CA LEU A 247 3.60 -19.89 0.31
C LEU A 247 4.66 -20.76 0.99
N SER A 248 4.45 -21.20 2.24
CA SER A 248 5.40 -22.05 2.96
C SER A 248 5.59 -23.42 2.31
N LYS A 249 4.56 -23.91 1.63
CA LYS A 249 4.63 -25.14 0.81
C LYS A 249 5.36 -24.91 -0.52
N ILE A 250 5.38 -23.70 -1.05
CA ILE A 250 6.00 -23.39 -2.34
C ILE A 250 7.47 -23.00 -2.16
N VAL A 251 7.74 -22.13 -1.21
CA VAL A 251 9.05 -21.51 -0.98
C VAL A 251 9.86 -22.40 -0.04
N THR A 252 10.47 -23.43 -0.59
CA THR A 252 11.22 -24.45 0.20
C THR A 252 12.73 -24.46 -0.09
N LYS A 253 13.18 -23.73 -1.11
CA LYS A 253 14.60 -23.69 -1.50
C LYS A 253 15.42 -22.86 -0.50
N SER A 254 16.59 -23.36 -0.13
CA SER A 254 17.55 -22.65 0.73
C SER A 254 17.94 -21.29 0.13
N GLY A 255 18.07 -20.26 0.98
CA GLY A 255 18.39 -18.89 0.54
C GLY A 255 17.20 -18.12 -0.04
N SER A 256 16.01 -18.73 -0.09
CA SER A 256 14.78 -18.02 -0.47
C SER A 256 14.35 -17.06 0.62
N THR A 257 13.64 -16.01 0.21
CA THR A 257 13.13 -14.98 1.13
C THR A 257 11.63 -14.78 0.91
N VAL A 258 10.88 -14.67 2.00
CA VAL A 258 9.46 -14.31 2.03
C VAL A 258 9.31 -13.01 2.79
N ALA A 259 8.58 -12.07 2.19
CA ALA A 259 8.15 -10.84 2.84
C ALA A 259 6.61 -10.80 2.83
N ALA A 260 6.00 -10.62 4.00
CA ALA A 260 4.55 -10.54 4.13
C ALA A 260 4.13 -9.24 4.79
N LEU A 261 3.09 -8.62 4.26
CA LEU A 261 2.48 -7.42 4.87
C LEU A 261 1.98 -7.75 6.28
N LEU A 262 2.04 -6.74 7.15
CA LEU A 262 1.54 -6.81 8.51
C LEU A 262 0.32 -5.92 8.71
N PRO A 263 -0.61 -6.30 9.62
CA PRO A 263 -0.57 -7.52 10.42
C PRO A 263 -1.05 -8.77 9.66
N VAL A 264 -0.68 -9.97 10.13
CA VAL A 264 -1.24 -11.22 9.59
C VAL A 264 -2.64 -11.45 10.15
N VAL A 265 -3.62 -11.60 9.27
CA VAL A 265 -4.97 -12.04 9.61
C VAL A 265 -4.96 -13.55 9.90
N VAL A 266 -5.12 -13.90 11.18
CA VAL A 266 -5.18 -15.29 11.67
C VAL A 266 -6.60 -15.85 11.53
N SER A 267 -7.60 -15.03 11.85
CA SER A 267 -9.02 -15.30 11.63
C SER A 267 -9.75 -14.01 11.30
N SER A 268 -10.88 -14.11 10.61
CA SER A 268 -11.77 -12.98 10.32
C SER A 268 -13.21 -13.37 10.60
N PRO A 269 -14.10 -12.38 10.85
CA PRO A 269 -15.52 -12.64 11.00
C PRO A 269 -16.10 -13.39 9.80
N ASP A 270 -16.74 -14.52 10.08
CA ASP A 270 -17.43 -15.35 9.10
C ASP A 270 -18.94 -15.22 9.34
N PRO A 271 -19.73 -14.78 8.34
CA PRO A 271 -21.19 -14.76 8.44
C PRO A 271 -21.83 -16.10 8.82
N GLN A 272 -21.15 -17.22 8.53
CA GLN A 272 -21.59 -18.57 8.88
C GLN A 272 -21.11 -19.01 10.27
N GLN A 273 -20.12 -18.33 10.86
CA GLN A 273 -19.56 -18.59 12.20
C GLN A 273 -19.45 -17.27 12.98
N PRO A 274 -20.58 -16.71 13.45
CA PRO A 274 -20.67 -15.36 13.99
C PRO A 274 -19.83 -15.14 15.27
N GLU A 275 -19.38 -16.19 15.94
CA GLU A 275 -18.46 -16.16 17.06
C GLU A 275 -16.99 -15.93 16.67
N THR A 276 -16.64 -16.07 15.38
CA THR A 276 -15.28 -15.87 14.91
C THR A 276 -14.96 -14.38 14.92
N GLU A 277 -14.07 -13.96 15.82
CA GLU A 277 -13.59 -12.57 15.84
C GLU A 277 -12.38 -12.39 14.91
N LEU A 278 -12.11 -11.13 14.57
CA LEU A 278 -10.86 -10.75 13.92
C LEU A 278 -9.71 -11.01 14.89
N ALA A 279 -8.81 -11.92 14.53
CA ALA A 279 -7.55 -12.14 15.24
C ALA A 279 -6.39 -11.81 14.31
N ILE A 280 -5.45 -11.02 14.81
CA ILE A 280 -4.26 -10.59 14.07
C ILE A 280 -2.98 -10.99 14.79
N SER A 281 -1.91 -11.23 14.02
CA SER A 281 -0.58 -11.60 14.51
C SER A 281 0.49 -10.75 13.84
N PHE A 282 1.58 -10.48 14.56
CA PHE A 282 2.77 -9.83 14.00
C PHE A 282 3.91 -10.82 13.76
N ASP A 283 3.70 -12.11 14.07
CA ASP A 283 4.70 -13.16 13.94
C ASP A 283 4.54 -13.95 12.63
N VAL A 284 4.93 -13.37 11.50
CA VAL A 284 4.89 -14.04 10.18
C VAL A 284 5.63 -15.39 10.19
N GLN A 285 6.71 -15.50 10.97
CA GLN A 285 7.52 -16.71 11.07
C GLN A 285 6.76 -17.82 11.81
N GLY A 286 6.00 -17.48 12.86
CA GLY A 286 5.20 -18.42 13.65
C GLY A 286 3.87 -18.82 13.01
N GLU A 287 3.34 -18.03 12.06
CA GLU A 287 2.02 -18.32 11.46
C GLU A 287 2.03 -19.42 10.36
N ALA A 288 3.19 -19.92 9.95
CA ALA A 288 3.28 -21.04 9.01
C ALA A 288 4.53 -21.91 9.26
N GLU A 289 4.49 -23.16 8.78
CA GLU A 289 5.64 -24.07 8.81
C GLU A 289 6.55 -23.81 7.61
N TRP A 290 7.64 -23.11 7.85
CA TRP A 290 8.63 -22.74 6.83
C TRP A 290 9.78 -23.76 6.75
N ALA A 291 10.29 -24.00 5.54
CA ALA A 291 11.48 -24.83 5.35
C ALA A 291 12.71 -24.18 6.01
N THR A 292 13.65 -25.01 6.46
CA THR A 292 14.91 -24.55 7.06
C THR A 292 15.68 -23.66 6.06
N ASN A 293 16.26 -22.56 6.55
CA ASN A 293 17.01 -21.56 5.76
C ASN A 293 16.18 -20.72 4.76
N VAL A 294 14.85 -20.69 4.91
CA VAL A 294 14.01 -19.65 4.30
C VAL A 294 13.97 -18.45 5.23
N LYS A 295 14.31 -17.27 4.73
CA LYS A 295 14.22 -16.02 5.50
C LYS A 295 12.81 -15.47 5.40
N VAL A 296 12.08 -15.40 6.51
CA VAL A 296 10.71 -14.87 6.55
C VAL A 296 10.69 -13.55 7.30
N GLN A 297 10.03 -12.53 6.75
CA GLN A 297 10.03 -11.18 7.29
C GLN A 297 8.64 -10.55 7.23
N GLY A 298 8.21 -9.97 8.34
CA GLY A 298 7.08 -9.05 8.35
C GLY A 298 7.44 -7.68 7.79
N VAL A 299 6.48 -7.05 7.11
CA VAL A 299 6.61 -5.73 6.50
C VAL A 299 5.67 -4.75 7.18
N ALA A 300 6.25 -3.80 7.90
CA ALA A 300 5.58 -2.58 8.34
C ALA A 300 6.15 -1.41 7.53
N VAL A 301 5.39 -0.89 6.56
CA VAL A 301 5.86 0.18 5.66
C VAL A 301 6.24 1.45 6.42
N TYR A 302 5.59 1.75 7.55
CA TYR A 302 5.85 2.91 8.41
C TYR A 302 7.29 3.02 8.93
N ALA A 303 8.13 2.00 8.72
CA ALA A 303 9.55 2.03 9.05
C ALA A 303 10.46 2.38 7.85
N TYR A 304 9.92 2.70 6.66
CA TYR A 304 10.73 2.90 5.46
C TYR A 304 11.72 4.06 5.61
N GLU A 305 11.39 5.08 6.41
CA GLU A 305 12.25 6.25 6.63
C GLU A 305 13.48 5.96 7.50
N ALA A 306 13.56 4.78 8.12
CA ALA A 306 14.80 4.32 8.75
C ALA A 306 15.94 4.19 7.73
N ASN A 307 15.61 3.96 6.46
CA ASN A 307 16.53 4.10 5.35
C ASN A 307 16.50 5.55 4.84
N ALA A 308 17.57 6.30 5.09
CA ALA A 308 17.66 7.71 4.71
C ALA A 308 17.46 7.95 3.21
N PHE A 309 17.93 7.03 2.36
CA PHE A 309 17.72 7.14 0.92
C PHE A 309 16.22 7.05 0.58
N LEU A 310 15.50 6.10 1.16
CA LEU A 310 14.06 5.98 0.94
C LEU A 310 13.29 7.16 1.54
N ARG A 311 13.64 7.61 2.75
CA ARG A 311 13.04 8.81 3.36
C ARG A 311 13.10 10.01 2.41
N ASP A 312 14.27 10.29 1.87
CA ASP A 312 14.50 11.54 1.13
C ASP A 312 14.04 11.46 -0.35
N ASN A 313 13.84 10.24 -0.89
CA ASN A 313 13.64 10.04 -2.34
C ASN A 313 12.37 9.25 -2.71
N LEU A 314 11.76 8.44 -1.84
CA LEU A 314 10.72 7.49 -2.24
C LEU A 314 9.47 8.16 -2.80
N MET A 315 8.97 9.18 -2.10
CA MET A 315 7.83 9.98 -2.59
C MET A 315 8.26 11.01 -3.65
N PRO A 316 9.13 11.99 -3.33
CA PRO A 316 9.35 13.13 -4.22
C PRO A 316 10.06 12.76 -5.53
N GLU A 317 11.03 11.85 -5.47
CA GLU A 317 11.88 11.53 -6.62
C GLU A 317 11.41 10.27 -7.34
N ILE A 318 11.28 9.14 -6.61
CA ILE A 318 11.00 7.83 -7.19
C ILE A 318 9.54 7.73 -7.64
N LEU A 319 8.56 7.91 -6.74
CA LEU A 319 7.15 7.89 -7.12
C LEU A 319 6.85 9.03 -8.11
N GLY A 320 7.28 10.25 -7.80
CA GLY A 320 7.10 11.41 -8.68
C GLY A 320 7.66 11.17 -10.08
N GLY A 321 8.90 10.66 -10.18
CA GLY A 321 9.56 10.37 -11.45
C GLY A 321 8.93 9.22 -12.22
N MET A 322 8.61 8.10 -11.57
CA MET A 322 7.93 6.98 -12.22
C MET A 322 6.54 7.37 -12.71
N LEU A 323 5.81 8.19 -11.95
CA LEU A 323 4.49 8.67 -12.32
C LEU A 323 4.57 9.63 -13.51
N ALA A 324 5.53 10.56 -13.50
CA ALA A 324 5.77 11.50 -14.59
C ALA A 324 6.15 10.79 -15.91
N GLN A 325 6.93 9.69 -15.82
CA GLN A 325 7.32 8.87 -16.97
C GLN A 325 6.20 7.92 -17.45
N GLY A 326 5.08 7.80 -16.72
CA GLY A 326 4.04 6.80 -16.98
C GLY A 326 4.50 5.36 -16.72
N ALA A 327 5.61 5.17 -16.00
CA ALA A 327 6.14 3.88 -15.60
C ALA A 327 5.31 3.22 -14.49
N VAL A 328 4.65 4.03 -13.67
CA VAL A 328 3.60 3.60 -12.75
C VAL A 328 2.30 4.31 -13.08
N GLN A 329 1.22 3.54 -13.07
CA GLN A 329 -0.15 4.02 -13.25
C GLN A 329 -0.92 3.82 -11.94
N PRO A 330 -1.76 4.78 -11.54
CA PRO A 330 -2.66 4.61 -10.40
C PRO A 330 -3.54 3.37 -10.53
N ASN A 331 -3.99 2.82 -9.40
CA ASN A 331 -5.00 1.76 -9.44
C ASN A 331 -6.32 2.28 -10.01
N GLN A 332 -7.14 1.36 -10.55
CA GLN A 332 -8.55 1.64 -10.75
C GLN A 332 -9.18 2.02 -9.42
N TYR A 333 -10.13 2.96 -9.45
CA TYR A 333 -10.85 3.38 -8.26
C TYR A 333 -12.35 3.48 -8.49
N ARG A 334 -13.07 3.35 -7.39
CA ARG A 334 -14.49 3.68 -7.28
C ARG A 334 -14.65 4.85 -6.33
N GLU A 335 -15.27 5.90 -6.84
CA GLU A 335 -15.61 7.07 -6.02
C GLU A 335 -16.81 6.76 -5.11
N ILE A 336 -16.67 7.04 -3.81
CA ILE A 336 -17.76 6.93 -2.84
C ILE A 336 -18.48 8.28 -2.73
N GLN A 337 -19.78 8.24 -3.04
CA GLN A 337 -20.67 9.39 -3.02
C GLN A 337 -21.42 9.50 -1.68
N GLY A 338 -21.65 10.74 -1.24
CA GLY A 338 -22.42 11.06 -0.05
C GLY A 338 -22.58 12.56 0.11
N ASP A 339 -23.60 12.97 0.85
CA ASP A 339 -24.00 14.38 0.96
C ASP A 339 -22.99 15.20 1.79
N ASP A 340 -22.34 14.56 2.76
CA ASP A 340 -21.35 15.19 3.64
C ASP A 340 -20.11 14.32 3.86
N LEU A 341 -19.13 14.89 4.58
CA LEU A 341 -17.84 14.25 4.88
C LEU A 341 -18.03 12.93 5.65
N LEU A 342 -18.90 12.93 6.67
CA LEU A 342 -19.11 11.78 7.55
C LEU A 342 -19.76 10.62 6.79
N THR A 343 -20.74 10.92 5.95
CA THR A 343 -21.45 9.95 5.12
C THR A 343 -20.50 9.27 4.14
N ARG A 344 -19.59 10.04 3.52
CA ARG A 344 -18.59 9.48 2.59
C ARG A 344 -17.60 8.58 3.32
N ALA A 345 -17.05 9.03 4.45
CA ALA A 345 -16.12 8.26 5.26
C ALA A 345 -16.76 6.96 5.78
N GLN A 346 -17.96 7.03 6.36
CA GLN A 346 -18.66 5.85 6.89
C GLN A 346 -18.98 4.83 5.80
N LYS A 347 -19.49 5.28 4.64
CA LYS A 347 -19.75 4.36 3.51
C LYS A 347 -18.47 3.71 3.00
N ALA A 348 -17.37 4.45 2.89
CA ALA A 348 -16.09 3.89 2.45
C ALA A 348 -15.60 2.81 3.42
N LEU A 349 -15.61 3.11 4.72
CA LEU A 349 -15.23 2.19 5.79
C LEU A 349 -16.11 0.92 5.79
N ASP A 350 -17.43 1.06 5.68
CA ASP A 350 -18.37 -0.07 5.69
C ASP A 350 -18.18 -0.98 4.48
N ILE A 351 -17.94 -0.40 3.30
CA ILE A 351 -17.67 -1.19 2.10
C ILE A 351 -16.31 -1.88 2.21
N MET A 352 -15.28 -1.22 2.74
CA MET A 352 -13.99 -1.86 3.00
C MET A 352 -14.14 -3.03 3.98
N ARG A 353 -14.87 -2.82 5.09
CA ARG A 353 -15.16 -3.84 6.11
C ARG A 353 -15.90 -5.05 5.54
N SER A 354 -16.71 -4.87 4.50
CA SER A 354 -17.44 -5.99 3.86
C SER A 354 -16.55 -7.00 3.13
N GLY A 355 -15.29 -6.66 2.84
CA GLY A 355 -14.37 -7.52 2.07
C GLY A 355 -14.74 -7.70 0.60
N THR A 356 -15.69 -6.93 0.07
CA THR A 356 -16.20 -7.08 -1.31
C THR A 356 -15.38 -6.33 -2.37
N VAL A 357 -14.46 -5.46 -1.95
CA VAL A 357 -13.62 -4.66 -2.85
C VAL A 357 -12.61 -5.55 -3.56
N SER A 358 -12.51 -5.45 -4.89
CA SER A 358 -11.65 -6.34 -5.68
C SER A 358 -11.07 -5.67 -6.92
N GLY A 359 -9.75 -5.51 -6.95
CA GLY A 359 -9.02 -4.93 -8.09
C GLY A 359 -9.14 -3.40 -8.23
N GLU A 360 -9.80 -2.75 -7.28
CA GLU A 360 -9.99 -1.29 -7.25
C GLU A 360 -9.75 -0.73 -5.84
N ARG A 361 -9.54 0.58 -5.75
CA ARG A 361 -9.51 1.35 -4.49
C ARG A 361 -10.82 2.11 -4.30
N LEU A 362 -11.26 2.26 -3.06
CA LEU A 362 -12.32 3.23 -2.74
C LEU A 362 -11.64 4.58 -2.55
N VAL A 363 -12.17 5.61 -3.19
CA VAL A 363 -11.69 6.99 -2.99
C VAL A 363 -12.89 7.87 -2.72
N TRP A 364 -12.68 8.91 -1.93
CA TRP A 364 -13.76 9.84 -1.61
C TRP A 364 -13.22 11.23 -1.37
N LYS A 365 -14.12 12.20 -1.57
CA LYS A 365 -13.78 13.61 -1.57
C LYS A 365 -13.87 14.18 -0.16
N VAL A 366 -12.79 14.81 0.29
CA VAL A 366 -12.74 15.51 1.59
C VAL A 366 -13.25 16.93 1.46
N TRP A 367 -12.92 17.60 0.36
CA TRP A 367 -13.25 19.00 0.13
C TRP A 367 -13.66 19.27 -1.33
N ASP A 368 -14.61 20.19 -1.53
CA ASP A 368 -14.96 20.83 -2.79
C ASP A 368 -15.01 22.36 -2.68
N GLU A 369 -14.94 23.02 -3.84
CA GLU A 369 -14.99 24.49 -3.98
C GLU A 369 -16.37 25.13 -3.68
N GLN A 370 -17.34 24.40 -3.12
CA GLN A 370 -18.74 24.85 -3.02
C GLN A 370 -18.92 26.20 -2.31
#